data_AF-A0A1F7X479-F1
#
_entry.id   AF-A0A1F7X479-F1
#
_cell.length_a   1.000
_cell.length_b   1.000
_cell.length_c   1.000
_cell.angle_alpha   90.00
_cell.angle_beta   90.00
_cell.angle_gamma   90.00
#
_symmetry.space_group_name_H-M   'P 1'
#
loop_
_entity.id
_entity.type
_entity.pdbx_description
1 polymer ?
#
loop_
_entity_poly.entity_id
_entity_poly.type
_entity_poly.pdbx_seq_one_letter_code
_entity_poly.pdbx_strand_id
1 'polypeptide(L)'
;MWGDEAETALYARRILKFGYPKVHDGKNTYDQHMVPGDVAVIKKYDLYSIEMWGQYYFGAIGEYFAQQTTDFYSKTAILRSSFAIMGILGIFILPILFFLIFKNSQKKLLALLLYIIIQLFSISLILHIREVRSYSLSVFLSSLSILFFYIYNLKRKINSLWYFLLLLLTLFLLGNTFPPAYLGMTVSFVTYILLKNFNSDLSEFVKNILKKETLIALSPIVLSVFLYLPIIIFFETSKAAQAAFLSMNYNLSVYKSYLLRIIVFLAKYHLLYIAIYLKIIRYFQSKGNKKQVQENQLKEYDKLSFLLTLILIVNLFTIPMTPFLFERYFVFLQPLLSMIVVVDLFGVYEFIKGNNQSDQGNNVLAIHFYIIFLLFILTQITNFDNLKGHIYELTHKYEGPMDKVIFYIKDKYPHPENISIFTPIEQTELIYYLNSKVLCDDSINCYKDPPDIFIPRNYLSSKDLWKRYDNYIKEARYSKITLDIRDYPVNNIPEFSLTLRHLYKTPFESDPNYQLYLYVKE
;
A
#
# COMPACT_ATOMS: atom_id res chain seq x y z
N MET A 1 -15.43 6.19 3.47
CA MET A 1 -14.45 5.69 2.48
C MET A 1 -14.16 6.82 1.51
N TRP A 2 -12.94 6.93 1.01
CA TRP A 2 -12.62 7.78 -0.14
C TRP A 2 -12.67 6.98 -1.45
N GLY A 3 -12.49 7.67 -2.58
CA GLY A 3 -12.82 7.15 -3.91
C GLY A 3 -12.20 5.80 -4.23
N ASP A 4 -10.92 5.61 -3.87
CA ASP A 4 -10.19 4.38 -4.10
C ASP A 4 -10.77 3.20 -3.29
N GLU A 5 -11.10 3.41 -2.02
CA GLU A 5 -11.73 2.36 -1.20
C GLU A 5 -13.13 2.03 -1.70
N ALA A 6 -13.91 3.06 -2.08
CA ALA A 6 -15.25 2.89 -2.58
C ALA A 6 -15.27 2.18 -3.94
N GLU A 7 -14.27 2.42 -4.80
CA GLU A 7 -14.05 1.63 -6.02
C GLU A 7 -13.90 0.15 -5.69
N THR A 8 -13.00 -0.18 -4.74
CA THR A 8 -12.73 -1.58 -4.38
C THR A 8 -13.98 -2.24 -3.83
N ALA A 9 -14.72 -1.53 -2.99
CA ALA A 9 -16.01 -2.00 -2.46
C ALA A 9 -17.08 -2.17 -3.56
N LEU A 10 -17.12 -1.28 -4.56
CA LEU A 10 -18.03 -1.38 -5.69
C LEU A 10 -17.72 -2.60 -6.57
N TYR A 11 -16.45 -2.81 -6.93
CA TYR A 11 -16.06 -4.00 -7.68
C TYR A 11 -16.23 -5.29 -6.88
N ALA A 12 -16.00 -5.27 -5.57
CA ALA A 12 -16.33 -6.37 -4.68
C ALA A 12 -17.83 -6.72 -4.73
N ARG A 13 -18.72 -5.71 -4.68
CA ARG A 13 -20.17 -5.90 -4.86
C ARG A 13 -20.51 -6.50 -6.22
N ARG A 14 -19.82 -6.07 -7.27
CA ARG A 14 -20.01 -6.60 -8.62
C ARG A 14 -19.50 -8.03 -8.77
N ILE A 15 -18.43 -8.42 -8.08
CA ILE A 15 -17.99 -9.81 -8.02
C ILE A 15 -19.05 -10.69 -7.37
N LEU A 16 -19.67 -10.25 -6.27
CA LEU A 16 -20.77 -11.00 -5.65
C LEU A 16 -21.98 -11.16 -6.58
N LYS A 17 -22.25 -10.16 -7.43
CA LYS A 17 -23.40 -10.16 -8.35
C LYS A 17 -23.14 -10.89 -9.68
N PHE A 18 -21.95 -10.74 -10.25
CA PHE A 18 -21.62 -11.15 -11.63
C PHE A 18 -20.49 -12.18 -11.71
N GLY A 19 -19.80 -12.47 -10.60
CA GLY A 19 -18.64 -13.36 -10.55
C GLY A 19 -17.31 -12.70 -10.95
N TYR A 20 -17.31 -11.44 -11.39
CA TYR A 20 -16.12 -10.71 -11.83
C TYR A 20 -16.32 -9.17 -11.68
N PRO A 21 -15.25 -8.34 -11.73
CA PRO A 21 -15.35 -6.89 -11.59
C PRO A 21 -15.83 -6.24 -12.90
N LYS A 22 -17.13 -6.41 -13.17
CA LYS A 22 -17.81 -5.88 -14.35
C LYS A 22 -17.78 -4.34 -14.36
N VAL A 23 -17.64 -3.71 -15.52
CA VAL A 23 -17.60 -2.23 -15.65
C VAL A 23 -18.99 -1.61 -15.77
N HIS A 24 -19.93 -2.26 -16.47
CA HIS A 24 -21.31 -1.78 -16.60
C HIS A 24 -22.28 -2.67 -15.83
N ASP A 25 -23.03 -2.08 -14.89
CA ASP A 25 -24.09 -2.80 -14.16
C ASP A 25 -25.51 -2.54 -14.70
N GLY A 26 -25.61 -1.86 -15.84
CA GLY A 26 -26.86 -1.43 -16.48
C GLY A 26 -27.40 -0.10 -15.96
N LYS A 27 -26.95 0.33 -14.78
CA LYS A 27 -27.28 1.63 -14.20
C LYS A 27 -26.09 2.58 -14.29
N ASN A 28 -24.95 2.18 -13.76
CA ASN A 28 -23.72 2.95 -13.72
C ASN A 28 -22.61 2.29 -14.56
N THR A 29 -21.82 3.14 -15.21
CA THR A 29 -20.54 2.76 -15.80
C THR A 29 -19.44 3.17 -14.84
N TYR A 30 -18.46 2.30 -14.63
CA TYR A 30 -17.32 2.64 -13.80
C TYR A 30 -16.00 2.34 -14.52
N ASP A 31 -15.46 3.38 -15.15
CA ASP A 31 -14.21 3.40 -15.92
C ASP A 31 -13.40 4.67 -15.64
N GLN A 32 -13.50 5.21 -14.41
CA GLN A 32 -12.83 6.45 -14.02
C GLN A 32 -11.31 6.28 -13.92
N HIS A 33 -10.61 6.43 -15.04
CA HIS A 33 -9.15 6.36 -15.07
C HIS A 33 -8.55 7.50 -15.88
N MET A 34 -7.31 7.86 -15.54
CA MET A 34 -6.50 8.84 -16.26
C MET A 34 -5.97 8.31 -17.62
N VAL A 35 -6.44 7.14 -18.05
CA VAL A 35 -6.09 6.53 -19.33
C VAL A 35 -7.36 6.40 -20.19
N PRO A 36 -7.23 6.46 -21.53
CA PRO A 36 -8.37 6.32 -22.43
C PRO A 36 -9.23 5.08 -22.11
N GLY A 37 -10.56 5.23 -22.18
CA GLY A 37 -11.49 4.17 -21.77
C GLY A 37 -11.40 2.87 -22.57
N ASP A 38 -10.87 2.91 -23.80
CA ASP A 38 -10.58 1.72 -24.62
C ASP A 38 -9.36 0.92 -24.15
N VAL A 39 -8.56 1.48 -23.25
CA VAL A 39 -7.44 0.82 -22.58
C VAL A 39 -7.86 0.31 -21.20
N ALA A 40 -8.76 1.02 -20.51
CA ALA A 40 -9.21 0.66 -19.17
C ALA A 40 -10.22 -0.48 -19.11
N VAL A 41 -10.89 -0.75 -20.23
CA VAL A 41 -11.96 -1.74 -20.31
C VAL A 41 -11.71 -2.72 -21.45
N ILE A 42 -11.64 -4.01 -21.14
CA ILE A 42 -11.66 -5.07 -22.16
C ILE A 42 -13.11 -5.23 -22.64
N LYS A 43 -13.49 -4.43 -23.64
CA LYS A 43 -14.87 -4.28 -24.15
C LYS A 43 -15.57 -5.61 -24.44
N LYS A 44 -14.85 -6.59 -24.97
CA LYS A 44 -15.40 -7.93 -25.30
C LYS A 44 -16.08 -8.61 -24.11
N TYR A 45 -15.55 -8.38 -22.91
CA TYR A 45 -15.99 -9.05 -21.69
C TYR A 45 -16.58 -8.09 -20.66
N ASP A 46 -16.60 -6.78 -20.97
CA ASP A 46 -17.01 -5.73 -20.04
C ASP A 46 -16.22 -5.75 -18.71
N LEU A 47 -14.90 -5.91 -18.85
CA LEU A 47 -13.98 -6.14 -17.73
C LEU A 47 -13.09 -4.94 -17.47
N TYR A 48 -12.90 -4.64 -16.20
CA TYR A 48 -11.90 -3.68 -15.76
C TYR A 48 -10.49 -4.28 -15.84
N SER A 49 -9.55 -3.59 -16.49
CA SER A 49 -8.21 -4.13 -16.77
C SER A 49 -7.03 -3.29 -16.26
N ILE A 50 -7.27 -2.14 -15.63
CA ILE A 50 -6.15 -1.28 -15.16
C ILE A 50 -5.47 -1.85 -13.92
N GLU A 51 -6.23 -2.38 -12.97
CA GLU A 51 -5.68 -2.99 -11.75
C GLU A 51 -5.96 -4.48 -11.70
N MET A 52 -5.06 -5.21 -11.05
CA MET A 52 -5.22 -6.64 -10.80
C MET A 52 -6.32 -6.89 -9.77
N TRP A 53 -7.06 -7.98 -9.95
CA TRP A 53 -8.33 -8.18 -9.24
C TRP A 53 -8.23 -8.77 -7.84
N GLY A 54 -7.03 -9.13 -7.36
CA GLY A 54 -6.86 -9.81 -6.07
C GLY A 54 -7.50 -9.05 -4.91
N GLN A 55 -7.37 -7.72 -4.89
CA GLN A 55 -8.01 -6.87 -3.89
C GLN A 55 -9.54 -6.85 -3.98
N TYR A 56 -10.12 -6.95 -5.18
CA TYR A 56 -11.58 -6.93 -5.36
C TYR A 56 -12.21 -8.26 -4.92
N TYR A 57 -11.59 -9.40 -5.26
CA TYR A 57 -12.05 -10.72 -4.81
C TYR A 57 -11.92 -10.85 -3.29
N PHE A 58 -10.84 -10.35 -2.71
CA PHE A 58 -10.72 -10.30 -1.25
C PHE A 58 -11.76 -9.37 -0.62
N GLY A 59 -11.99 -8.20 -1.22
CA GLY A 59 -13.01 -7.24 -0.81
C GLY A 59 -14.43 -7.81 -0.85
N ALA A 60 -14.72 -8.77 -1.75
CA ALA A 60 -16.02 -9.43 -1.83
C ALA A 60 -16.40 -10.14 -0.51
N ILE A 61 -15.42 -10.65 0.25
CA ILE A 61 -15.65 -11.24 1.58
C ILE A 61 -16.19 -10.17 2.54
N GLY A 62 -15.52 -9.01 2.60
CA GLY A 62 -15.95 -7.89 3.44
C GLY A 62 -17.30 -7.32 3.01
N GLU A 63 -17.51 -7.16 1.71
CA GLU A 63 -18.77 -6.64 1.14
C GLU A 63 -19.97 -7.56 1.46
N TYR A 64 -19.78 -8.87 1.41
CA TYR A 64 -20.84 -9.85 1.74
C TYR A 64 -21.40 -9.61 3.16
N PHE A 65 -20.52 -9.38 4.14
CA PHE A 65 -20.92 -9.04 5.50
C PHE A 65 -21.43 -7.60 5.62
N ALA A 66 -20.83 -6.66 4.88
CA ALA A 66 -21.21 -5.26 4.91
C ALA A 66 -22.64 -5.02 4.36
N GLN A 67 -23.13 -5.89 3.48
CA GLN A 67 -24.52 -5.86 2.99
C GLN A 67 -25.57 -6.19 4.06
N GLN A 68 -25.16 -6.77 5.19
CA GLN A 68 -26.07 -7.11 6.29
C GLN A 68 -26.42 -5.89 7.18
N THR A 69 -25.86 -4.71 6.88
CA THR A 69 -26.14 -3.46 7.60
C THR A 69 -26.51 -2.33 6.66
N THR A 70 -27.42 -1.47 7.11
CA THR A 70 -27.86 -0.25 6.43
C THR A 70 -27.12 1.00 6.93
N ASP A 71 -26.37 0.89 8.02
CA ASP A 71 -25.55 1.97 8.56
C ASP A 71 -24.21 2.06 7.79
N PHE A 72 -23.93 3.24 7.23
CA PHE A 72 -22.79 3.45 6.36
C PHE A 72 -21.44 3.36 7.09
N TYR A 73 -21.41 3.74 8.38
CA TYR A 73 -20.20 3.61 9.18
C TYR A 73 -19.89 2.16 9.49
N SER A 74 -20.89 1.38 9.90
CA SER A 74 -20.77 -0.06 10.13
C SER A 74 -20.35 -0.79 8.85
N LYS A 75 -20.95 -0.42 7.71
CA LYS A 75 -20.60 -0.95 6.39
C LYS A 75 -19.13 -0.71 6.05
N THR A 76 -18.67 0.53 6.24
CA THR A 76 -17.26 0.92 6.08
C THR A 76 -16.35 0.14 7.03
N ALA A 77 -16.73 0.04 8.30
CA ALA A 77 -15.94 -0.61 9.33
C ALA A 77 -15.73 -2.10 9.03
N ILE A 78 -16.79 -2.81 8.61
CA ILE A 78 -16.71 -4.22 8.22
C ILE A 78 -15.72 -4.39 7.06
N LEU A 79 -15.87 -3.60 5.99
CA LEU A 79 -14.96 -3.65 4.84
C LEU A 79 -13.51 -3.34 5.22
N ARG A 80 -13.27 -2.26 5.96
CA ARG A 80 -11.91 -1.88 6.40
C ARG A 80 -11.31 -2.92 7.33
N SER A 81 -12.12 -3.53 8.21
CA SER A 81 -11.65 -4.52 9.18
C SER A 81 -11.11 -5.79 8.50
N SER A 82 -11.72 -6.26 7.40
CA SER A 82 -11.23 -7.44 6.69
C SER A 82 -9.82 -7.23 6.12
N PHE A 83 -9.55 -6.04 5.59
CA PHE A 83 -8.21 -5.65 5.12
C PHE A 83 -7.25 -5.39 6.29
N ALA A 84 -7.68 -4.65 7.31
CA ALA A 84 -6.88 -4.35 8.50
C ALA A 84 -6.37 -5.63 9.18
N ILE A 85 -7.23 -6.65 9.33
CA ILE A 85 -6.84 -7.95 9.89
C ILE A 85 -5.69 -8.57 9.08
N MET A 86 -5.75 -8.57 7.75
CA MET A 86 -4.67 -9.11 6.92
C MET A 86 -3.38 -8.30 7.05
N GLY A 87 -3.47 -6.97 7.05
CA GLY A 87 -2.31 -6.09 7.27
C GLY A 87 -1.64 -6.36 8.62
N ILE A 88 -2.44 -6.46 9.68
CA ILE A 88 -1.98 -6.79 11.04
C ILE A 88 -1.33 -8.18 11.07
N LEU A 89 -1.96 -9.20 10.47
CA LEU A 89 -1.38 -10.53 10.36
C LEU A 89 -0.02 -10.49 9.64
N GLY A 90 0.10 -9.73 8.54
CA GLY A 90 1.36 -9.56 7.84
C GLY A 90 2.45 -8.96 8.73
N ILE A 91 2.11 -7.91 9.48
CA ILE A 91 3.00 -7.29 10.47
C ILE A 91 3.47 -8.31 11.52
N PHE A 92 2.59 -9.20 12.01
CA PHE A 92 2.96 -10.19 13.03
C PHE A 92 3.63 -11.46 12.48
N ILE A 93 3.46 -11.78 11.19
CA ILE A 93 4.14 -12.90 10.53
C ILE A 93 5.63 -12.65 10.39
N LEU A 94 6.02 -11.43 10.02
CA LEU A 94 7.42 -11.11 9.77
C LEU A 94 8.35 -11.30 11.01
N PRO A 95 7.99 -10.88 12.24
CA PRO A 95 8.80 -11.11 13.44
C PRO A 95 8.82 -12.58 13.90
N ILE A 96 8.07 -13.51 13.29
CA ILE A 96 8.28 -14.96 13.50
C ILE A 96 9.74 -15.33 13.20
N LEU A 97 10.38 -14.62 12.27
CA LEU A 97 11.80 -14.77 11.96
C LEU A 97 12.70 -14.59 13.20
N PHE A 98 12.34 -13.73 14.16
CA PHE A 98 13.08 -13.57 15.41
C PHE A 98 13.16 -14.87 16.21
N PHE A 99 12.08 -15.64 16.27
CA PHE A 99 12.05 -16.94 16.95
C PHE A 99 12.95 -17.98 16.27
N LEU A 100 13.29 -17.77 14.99
CA LEU A 100 14.18 -18.63 14.23
C LEU A 100 15.66 -18.23 14.34
N ILE A 101 15.97 -16.95 14.62
CA ILE A 101 17.35 -16.45 14.69
C ILE A 101 17.89 -16.24 16.10
N PHE A 102 17.06 -15.78 17.04
CA PHE A 102 17.49 -15.56 18.42
C PHE A 102 17.41 -16.87 19.19
N LYS A 103 18.49 -17.24 19.89
CA LYS A 103 18.49 -18.43 20.76
C LYS A 103 17.86 -18.14 22.13
N ASN A 104 18.20 -17.00 22.71
CA ASN A 104 17.75 -16.57 24.04
C ASN A 104 16.30 -16.03 24.00
N SER A 105 15.44 -16.50 24.91
CA SER A 105 14.03 -16.12 25.00
C SER A 105 13.80 -14.64 25.33
N GLN A 106 14.60 -14.05 26.20
CA GLN A 106 14.52 -12.61 26.53
C GLN A 106 14.87 -11.75 25.31
N LYS A 107 15.91 -12.13 24.53
CA LYS A 107 16.27 -11.42 23.28
C LYS A 107 15.15 -11.53 22.23
N LYS A 108 14.49 -12.69 22.11
CA LYS A 108 13.31 -12.85 21.23
C LYS A 108 12.21 -11.86 21.60
N LEU A 109 11.86 -11.82 22.89
CA LEU A 109 10.82 -10.94 23.39
C LEU A 109 11.19 -9.46 23.19
N LEU A 110 12.42 -9.08 23.52
CA LEU A 110 12.89 -7.70 23.34
C LEU A 110 12.90 -7.27 21.86
N ALA A 111 13.34 -8.14 20.96
CA ALA A 111 13.30 -7.88 19.52
C ALA A 111 11.86 -7.70 19.01
N LEU A 112 10.94 -8.55 19.49
CA LEU A 112 9.51 -8.45 19.18
C LEU A 112 8.91 -7.13 19.69
N LEU A 113 9.16 -6.79 20.95
CA LEU A 113 8.67 -5.55 21.56
C LEU A 113 9.19 -4.32 20.82
N LEU A 114 10.50 -4.29 20.51
CA LEU A 114 11.10 -3.18 19.76
C LEU A 114 10.47 -3.06 18.37
N TYR A 115 10.28 -4.18 17.67
CA TYR A 115 9.63 -4.20 16.36
C TYR A 115 8.18 -3.66 16.43
N ILE A 116 7.39 -4.10 17.40
CA ILE A 116 6.01 -3.64 17.60
C ILE A 116 5.98 -2.14 17.91
N ILE A 117 6.84 -1.66 18.82
CA ILE A 117 6.94 -0.23 19.14
C ILE A 117 7.24 0.57 17.87
N ILE A 118 8.20 0.13 17.04
CA ILE A 118 8.50 0.80 15.77
C ILE A 118 7.27 0.85 14.85
N GLN A 119 6.47 -0.22 14.76
CA GLN A 119 5.23 -0.20 13.96
C GLN A 119 4.20 0.78 14.51
N LEU A 120 4.04 0.86 15.83
CA LEU A 120 3.07 1.77 16.46
C LEU A 120 3.38 3.25 16.21
N PHE A 121 4.67 3.61 16.09
CA PHE A 121 5.07 4.97 15.74
C PHE A 121 4.87 5.31 14.25
N SER A 122 4.45 4.34 13.45
CA SER A 122 4.45 4.48 12.02
C SER A 122 3.04 4.67 11.48
N ILE A 123 2.58 5.90 11.62
CA ILE A 123 1.22 6.33 11.29
C ILE A 123 0.87 6.04 9.83
N SER A 124 1.82 6.22 8.89
CA SER A 124 1.57 5.93 7.47
C SER A 124 1.12 4.48 7.27
N LEU A 125 1.82 3.48 7.83
CA LEU A 125 1.38 2.09 7.72
C LEU A 125 0.02 1.87 8.35
N ILE A 126 -0.22 2.41 9.56
CA ILE A 126 -1.50 2.23 10.26
C ILE A 126 -2.66 2.76 9.41
N LEU A 127 -2.50 3.92 8.78
CA LEU A 127 -3.51 4.54 7.93
C LEU A 127 -3.73 3.76 6.63
N HIS A 128 -2.69 3.19 6.03
CA HIS A 128 -2.80 2.42 4.78
C HIS A 128 -3.34 1.01 4.97
N ILE A 129 -2.97 0.29 6.05
CA ILE A 129 -3.42 -1.09 6.25
C ILE A 129 -4.91 -1.20 6.59
N ARG A 130 -5.53 -0.11 7.04
CA ARG A 130 -6.98 -0.07 7.29
C ARG A 130 -7.79 0.21 6.02
N GLU A 131 -7.15 0.56 4.91
CA GLU A 131 -7.87 0.85 3.68
C GLU A 131 -8.41 -0.42 3.03
N VAL A 132 -9.56 -0.27 2.35
CA VAL A 132 -10.12 -1.30 1.47
C VAL A 132 -9.34 -1.32 0.14
N ARG A 133 -8.04 -1.62 0.20
CA ARG A 133 -7.12 -1.63 -0.95
C ARG A 133 -6.03 -2.69 -0.79
N SER A 134 -5.30 -2.96 -1.87
CA SER A 134 -4.26 -3.99 -1.97
C SER A 134 -3.11 -3.89 -0.95
N TYR A 135 -2.94 -2.78 -0.22
CA TYR A 135 -1.77 -2.55 0.64
C TYR A 135 -1.68 -3.56 1.79
N SER A 136 -2.78 -3.83 2.48
CA SER A 136 -2.83 -4.77 3.61
C SER A 136 -2.51 -6.20 3.17
N LEU A 137 -3.04 -6.59 2.00
CA LEU A 137 -2.74 -7.88 1.37
C LEU A 137 -1.29 -7.95 0.89
N SER A 138 -0.74 -6.84 0.39
CA SER A 138 0.66 -6.76 -0.02
C SER A 138 1.60 -6.95 1.17
N VAL A 139 1.31 -6.34 2.32
CA VAL A 139 2.05 -6.54 3.58
C VAL A 139 1.98 -8.01 4.02
N PHE A 140 0.78 -8.61 3.98
CA PHE A 140 0.56 -10.01 4.35
C PHE A 140 1.32 -10.99 3.46
N LEU A 141 1.09 -10.94 2.15
CA LEU A 141 1.65 -11.87 1.17
C LEU A 141 3.17 -11.69 1.02
N SER A 142 3.69 -10.45 1.12
CA SER A 142 5.13 -10.19 1.19
C SER A 142 5.76 -10.85 2.40
N SER A 143 5.14 -10.68 3.58
CA SER A 143 5.67 -11.25 4.83
C SER A 143 5.67 -12.77 4.82
N LEU A 144 4.62 -13.40 4.31
CA LEU A 144 4.57 -14.86 4.11
C LEU A 144 5.62 -15.34 3.11
N SER A 145 5.75 -14.67 1.98
CA SER A 145 6.74 -15.03 0.95
C SER A 145 8.16 -14.96 1.51
N ILE A 146 8.49 -13.92 2.27
CA ILE A 146 9.78 -13.80 2.98
C ILE A 146 9.95 -14.94 3.98
N LEU A 147 8.93 -15.24 4.78
CA LEU A 147 8.99 -16.30 5.79
C LEU A 147 9.27 -17.66 5.16
N PHE A 148 8.52 -18.06 4.13
CA PHE A 148 8.70 -19.34 3.45
C PHE A 148 10.05 -19.42 2.73
N PHE A 149 10.46 -18.34 2.06
CA PHE A 149 11.77 -18.23 1.45
C PHE A 149 12.90 -18.41 2.47
N TYR A 150 12.80 -17.73 3.61
CA TYR A 150 13.79 -17.81 4.69
C TYR A 150 13.87 -19.20 5.32
N ILE A 151 12.71 -19.78 5.68
CA ILE A 151 12.66 -21.08 6.36
C ILE A 151 13.30 -22.17 5.50
N TYR A 152 13.06 -22.18 4.18
CA TYR A 152 13.66 -23.17 3.29
C TYR A 152 15.14 -22.87 3.00
N ASN A 153 15.46 -21.67 2.50
CA ASN A 153 16.79 -21.38 1.96
C ASN A 153 17.88 -21.13 3.01
N LEU A 154 17.48 -20.74 4.23
CA LEU A 154 18.40 -20.40 5.31
C LEU A 154 18.31 -21.32 6.52
N LYS A 155 17.13 -21.84 6.85
CA LYS A 155 16.95 -22.73 8.00
C LYS A 155 16.75 -24.21 7.66
N ARG A 156 16.38 -24.55 6.42
CA ARG A 156 16.09 -25.92 5.97
C ARG A 156 15.07 -26.66 6.86
N LYS A 157 14.08 -25.94 7.41
CA LYS A 157 13.07 -26.54 8.34
C LYS A 157 11.77 -26.98 7.67
N ILE A 158 11.57 -26.70 6.38
CA ILE A 158 10.43 -27.19 5.61
C ILE A 158 10.95 -28.04 4.45
N ASN A 159 10.19 -29.06 4.07
CA ASN A 159 10.53 -29.87 2.91
C ASN A 159 10.34 -29.07 1.60
N SER A 160 10.93 -29.57 0.52
CA SER A 160 10.90 -28.90 -0.79
C SER A 160 9.49 -28.78 -1.37
N LEU A 161 8.61 -29.76 -1.13
CA LEU A 161 7.24 -29.74 -1.65
C LEU A 161 6.42 -28.61 -1.02
N TRP A 162 6.43 -28.48 0.31
CA TRP A 162 5.71 -27.41 1.00
C TRP A 162 6.30 -26.04 0.70
N TYR A 163 7.63 -25.93 0.63
CA TYR A 163 8.28 -24.70 0.16
C TYR A 163 7.77 -24.30 -1.22
N PHE A 164 7.75 -25.25 -2.16
CA PHE A 164 7.29 -25.01 -3.52
C PHE A 164 5.84 -24.53 -3.55
N LEU A 165 4.92 -25.28 -2.93
CA LEU A 165 3.49 -24.97 -2.94
C LEU A 165 3.19 -23.63 -2.26
N LEU A 166 3.75 -23.40 -1.07
CA LEU A 166 3.47 -22.20 -0.28
C LEU A 166 4.05 -20.95 -0.93
N LEU A 167 5.31 -20.99 -1.40
CA LEU A 167 5.92 -19.83 -2.04
C LEU A 167 5.30 -19.53 -3.40
N LEU A 168 4.98 -20.56 -4.19
CA LEU A 168 4.27 -20.40 -5.46
C LEU A 168 2.92 -19.71 -5.26
N LEU A 169 2.13 -20.19 -4.30
CA LEU A 169 0.83 -19.63 -3.98
C LEU A 169 0.94 -18.17 -3.52
N THR A 170 1.85 -17.85 -2.59
CA THR A 170 1.96 -16.47 -2.08
C THR A 170 2.47 -15.50 -3.14
N LEU A 171 3.42 -15.91 -3.98
CA LEU A 171 3.91 -15.09 -5.09
C LEU A 171 2.84 -14.89 -6.16
N PHE A 172 2.10 -15.94 -6.52
CA PHE A 172 0.99 -15.83 -7.48
C PHE A 172 -0.11 -14.89 -7.00
N LEU A 173 -0.52 -15.02 -5.73
CA LEU A 173 -1.50 -14.11 -5.11
C LEU A 173 -0.96 -12.68 -4.99
N LEU A 174 0.33 -12.52 -4.70
CA LEU A 174 0.97 -11.19 -4.62
C LEU A 174 0.98 -10.53 -6.01
N GLY A 175 1.25 -11.27 -7.08
CA GLY A 175 1.17 -10.77 -8.45
C GLY A 175 -0.23 -10.25 -8.79
N ASN A 176 -1.26 -11.02 -8.42
CA ASN A 176 -2.67 -10.64 -8.61
C ASN A 176 -3.16 -9.52 -7.67
N THR A 177 -2.39 -9.16 -6.66
CA THR A 177 -2.77 -8.12 -5.69
C THR A 177 -2.03 -6.82 -5.95
N PHE A 178 -0.70 -6.90 -6.10
CA PHE A 178 0.16 -5.75 -6.30
C PHE A 178 1.43 -6.15 -7.10
N PRO A 179 1.38 -6.01 -8.44
CA PRO A 179 2.46 -6.44 -9.34
C PRO A 179 3.85 -5.86 -9.02
N PRO A 180 4.01 -4.59 -8.59
CA PRO A 180 5.33 -4.06 -8.24
C PRO A 180 6.01 -4.82 -7.09
N ALA A 181 5.27 -5.15 -6.02
CA ALA A 181 5.83 -5.94 -4.92
C ALA A 181 6.16 -7.38 -5.35
N TYR A 182 5.32 -7.99 -6.18
CA TYR A 182 5.60 -9.31 -6.76
C TYR A 182 6.90 -9.32 -7.57
N LEU A 183 7.08 -8.33 -8.46
CA LEU A 183 8.29 -8.21 -9.28
C LEU A 183 9.52 -7.98 -8.40
N GLY A 184 9.42 -7.06 -7.42
CA GLY A 184 10.50 -6.78 -6.48
C GLY A 184 10.90 -8.00 -5.66
N MET A 185 9.94 -8.77 -5.14
CA MET A 185 10.21 -10.01 -4.40
C MET A 185 10.86 -11.09 -5.28
N THR A 186 10.30 -11.31 -6.47
CA THR A 186 10.80 -12.30 -7.44
C THR A 186 12.25 -12.02 -7.82
N VAL A 187 12.56 -10.78 -8.21
CA VAL A 187 13.92 -10.36 -8.53
C VAL A 187 14.83 -10.51 -7.32
N SER A 188 14.40 -10.08 -6.13
CA SER A 188 15.19 -10.20 -4.90
C SER A 188 15.55 -11.64 -4.55
N PHE A 189 14.59 -12.57 -4.65
CA PHE A 189 14.81 -13.98 -4.34
C PHE A 189 15.73 -14.65 -5.36
N VAL A 190 15.56 -14.36 -6.66
CA VAL A 190 16.48 -14.84 -7.70
C VAL A 190 17.88 -14.28 -7.45
N THR A 191 18.02 -12.97 -7.27
CA THR A 191 19.32 -12.34 -6.98
C THR A 191 19.97 -12.92 -5.74
N TYR A 192 19.20 -13.17 -4.67
CA TYR A 192 19.73 -13.81 -3.46
C TYR A 192 20.28 -15.20 -3.74
N ILE A 193 19.56 -16.04 -4.48
CA ILE A 193 19.98 -17.40 -4.82
C ILE A 193 21.23 -17.37 -5.72
N LEU A 194 21.29 -16.45 -6.69
CA LEU A 194 22.44 -16.29 -7.57
C LEU A 194 23.67 -15.83 -6.79
N LEU A 195 23.55 -14.80 -5.94
CA LEU A 195 24.66 -14.29 -5.14
C LEU A 195 25.16 -15.33 -4.12
N LYS A 196 24.27 -16.14 -3.53
CA LYS A 196 24.64 -17.21 -2.61
C LYS A 196 25.46 -18.31 -3.29
N ASN A 197 25.23 -18.57 -4.58
CA ASN A 197 25.92 -19.58 -5.37
C ASN A 197 27.04 -19.01 -6.26
N PHE A 198 27.30 -17.71 -6.16
CA PHE A 198 28.27 -17.02 -6.98
C PHE A 198 29.68 -17.58 -6.77
N ASN A 199 30.36 -17.86 -7.87
CA ASN A 199 31.77 -18.22 -7.91
C ASN A 199 32.44 -17.35 -8.97
N SER A 200 33.68 -16.91 -8.73
CA SER A 200 34.44 -16.13 -9.72
C SER A 200 34.70 -16.91 -11.01
N ASP A 201 34.74 -18.24 -10.95
CA ASP A 201 34.77 -19.11 -12.13
C ASP A 201 33.34 -19.33 -12.67
N LEU A 202 33.11 -18.87 -13.90
CA LEU A 202 31.82 -19.00 -14.59
C LEU A 202 31.37 -20.47 -14.72
N SER A 203 32.30 -21.39 -14.97
CA SER A 203 31.97 -22.81 -15.13
C SER A 203 31.47 -23.41 -13.81
N GLU A 204 32.08 -23.02 -12.69
CA GLU A 204 31.68 -23.47 -11.36
C GLU A 204 30.38 -22.78 -10.91
N PHE A 205 30.18 -21.52 -11.27
CA PHE A 205 28.91 -20.81 -11.06
C PHE A 205 27.74 -21.51 -11.78
N VAL A 206 27.91 -21.86 -13.06
CA VAL A 206 26.89 -22.59 -13.83
C VAL A 206 26.62 -23.97 -13.21
N LYS A 207 27.67 -24.71 -12.83
CA LYS A 207 27.50 -25.98 -12.10
C LYS A 207 26.72 -25.79 -10.81
N ASN A 208 26.99 -24.74 -10.03
CA ASN A 208 26.28 -24.43 -8.79
C ASN A 208 24.80 -24.06 -9.01
N ILE A 209 24.48 -23.38 -10.11
CA ILE A 209 23.10 -23.10 -10.50
C ILE A 209 22.36 -24.37 -10.88
N LEU A 210 23.02 -25.28 -11.61
CA LEU A 210 22.43 -26.54 -12.06
C LEU A 210 22.33 -27.59 -10.94
N LYS A 211 22.86 -27.33 -9.74
CA LYS A 211 22.65 -28.20 -8.58
C LYS A 211 21.16 -28.33 -8.26
N LYS A 212 20.75 -29.56 -7.92
CA LYS A 212 19.35 -29.89 -7.61
C LYS A 212 18.78 -28.98 -6.51
N GLU A 213 19.54 -28.64 -5.48
CA GLU A 213 19.06 -27.75 -4.41
C GLU A 213 18.75 -26.34 -4.92
N THR A 214 19.57 -25.82 -5.84
CA THR A 214 19.40 -24.49 -6.43
C THR A 214 18.20 -24.47 -7.38
N LEU A 215 18.06 -25.49 -8.22
CA LEU A 215 16.91 -25.64 -9.11
C LEU A 215 15.59 -25.76 -8.33
N ILE A 216 15.56 -26.51 -7.22
CA ILE A 216 14.38 -26.58 -6.35
C ILE A 216 14.11 -25.23 -5.66
N ALA A 217 15.15 -24.47 -5.29
CA ALA A 217 14.97 -23.15 -4.68
C ALA A 217 14.35 -22.14 -5.67
N LEU A 218 14.75 -22.23 -6.96
CA LEU A 218 14.26 -21.37 -8.04
C LEU A 218 12.90 -21.79 -8.60
N SER A 219 12.56 -23.07 -8.56
CA SER A 219 11.38 -23.60 -9.25
C SER A 219 10.04 -22.94 -8.91
N PRO A 220 9.68 -22.61 -7.64
CA PRO A 220 8.41 -21.91 -7.38
C PRO A 220 8.40 -20.48 -7.91
N ILE A 221 9.56 -19.82 -7.94
CA ILE A 221 9.70 -18.44 -8.44
C ILE A 221 9.57 -18.41 -9.96
N VAL A 222 10.24 -19.34 -10.64
CA VAL A 222 10.14 -19.47 -12.10
C VAL A 222 8.71 -19.84 -12.51
N LEU A 223 8.10 -20.82 -11.82
CA LEU A 223 6.73 -21.21 -12.13
C LEU A 223 5.72 -20.09 -11.81
N SER A 224 5.92 -19.27 -10.77
CA SER A 224 5.03 -18.13 -10.52
C SER A 224 5.06 -17.13 -11.68
N VAL A 225 6.22 -16.89 -12.28
CA VAL A 225 6.35 -16.04 -13.47
C VAL A 225 5.60 -16.65 -14.66
N PHE A 226 5.76 -17.95 -14.90
CA PHE A 226 5.04 -18.64 -15.97
C PHE A 226 3.52 -18.62 -15.78
N LEU A 227 3.02 -18.82 -14.56
CA LEU A 227 1.58 -18.76 -14.26
C LEU A 227 1.02 -17.35 -14.33
N TYR A 228 1.83 -16.34 -14.01
CA TYR A 228 1.40 -14.95 -14.01
C TYR A 228 1.44 -14.32 -15.41
N LEU A 229 2.29 -14.83 -16.32
CA LEU A 229 2.43 -14.29 -17.68
C LEU A 229 1.10 -14.28 -18.49
N PRO A 230 0.27 -15.34 -18.51
CA PRO A 230 -1.04 -15.29 -19.16
C PRO A 230 -1.96 -14.20 -18.61
N ILE A 231 -1.85 -13.87 -17.32
CA ILE A 231 -2.64 -12.81 -16.67
C ILE A 231 -2.17 -11.46 -17.19
N ILE A 232 -0.87 -11.19 -17.23
CA ILE A 232 -0.31 -9.95 -17.79
C ILE A 232 -0.76 -9.74 -19.25
N ILE A 233 -0.77 -10.82 -20.03
CA ILE A 233 -1.23 -10.80 -21.43
C ILE A 233 -2.73 -10.51 -21.49
N PHE A 234 -3.54 -11.23 -20.70
CA PHE A 234 -4.99 -11.08 -20.67
C PHE A 234 -5.42 -9.65 -20.28
N PHE A 235 -4.75 -9.06 -19.29
CA PHE A 235 -5.02 -7.70 -18.82
C PHE A 235 -4.47 -6.60 -19.73
N GLU A 236 -3.82 -6.95 -20.85
CA GLU A 236 -3.13 -6.00 -21.73
C GLU A 236 -2.20 -5.04 -20.94
N THR A 237 -1.56 -5.53 -19.87
CA THR A 237 -0.87 -4.67 -18.88
C THR A 237 0.20 -3.79 -19.53
N SER A 238 0.91 -4.29 -20.56
CA SER A 238 1.89 -3.49 -21.30
C SER A 238 1.27 -2.30 -22.04
N LYS A 239 0.09 -2.48 -22.63
CA LYS A 239 -0.65 -1.41 -23.34
C LYS A 239 -1.18 -0.38 -22.33
N ALA A 240 -1.75 -0.85 -21.22
CA ALA A 240 -2.18 0.01 -20.12
C ALA A 240 -1.02 0.84 -19.54
N ALA A 241 0.13 0.19 -19.28
CA ALA A 241 1.33 0.87 -18.81
C ALA A 241 1.85 1.90 -19.82
N GLN A 242 1.89 1.56 -21.11
CA GLN A 242 2.32 2.49 -22.16
C GLN A 242 1.40 3.72 -22.24
N ALA A 243 0.07 3.53 -22.19
CA ALA A 243 -0.88 4.63 -22.19
C ALA A 243 -0.70 5.55 -20.98
N ALA A 244 -0.50 4.97 -19.79
CA ALA A 244 -0.24 5.73 -18.57
C ALA A 244 1.11 6.47 -18.60
N PHE A 245 2.17 5.85 -19.12
CA PHE A 245 3.46 6.53 -19.27
C PHE A 245 3.41 7.72 -20.22
N LEU A 246 2.67 7.59 -21.33
CA LEU A 246 2.47 8.67 -22.28
C LEU A 246 1.65 9.82 -21.67
N SER A 247 0.53 9.52 -21.00
CA SER A 247 -0.32 10.56 -20.39
C SER A 247 0.40 11.33 -19.27
N MET A 248 1.32 10.66 -18.57
CA MET A 248 2.10 11.25 -17.48
C MET A 248 3.44 11.88 -17.90
N ASN A 249 3.78 11.88 -19.20
CA ASN A 249 5.09 12.29 -19.71
C ASN A 249 6.26 11.61 -18.97
N TYR A 250 6.08 10.34 -18.62
CA TYR A 250 7.01 9.61 -17.78
C TYR A 250 8.35 9.38 -18.50
N ASN A 251 9.45 9.69 -17.82
CA ASN A 251 10.80 9.61 -18.35
C ASN A 251 11.83 9.37 -17.22
N LEU A 252 13.12 9.30 -17.56
CA LEU A 252 14.19 9.05 -16.58
C LEU A 252 14.26 10.12 -15.47
N SER A 253 13.89 11.37 -15.76
CA SER A 253 13.83 12.43 -14.73
C SER A 253 12.70 12.17 -13.74
N VAL A 254 11.52 11.77 -14.23
CA VAL A 254 10.38 11.37 -13.39
C VAL A 254 10.75 10.16 -12.52
N TYR A 255 11.37 9.13 -13.10
CA TYR A 255 11.88 7.97 -12.35
C TYR A 255 12.83 8.37 -11.21
N LYS A 256 13.81 9.24 -11.47
CA LYS A 256 14.75 9.73 -10.45
C LYS A 256 14.05 10.53 -9.36
N SER A 257 13.09 11.38 -9.74
CA SER A 257 12.25 12.13 -8.81
C SER A 257 11.44 11.19 -7.91
N TYR A 258 10.85 10.15 -8.49
CA TYR A 258 10.11 9.13 -7.74
C TYR A 258 11.03 8.36 -6.77
N LEU A 259 12.19 7.88 -7.23
CA LEU A 259 13.18 7.22 -6.38
C LEU A 259 13.59 8.11 -5.19
N LEU A 260 13.89 9.39 -5.45
CA LEU A 260 14.26 10.34 -4.40
C LEU A 260 13.11 10.56 -3.41
N ARG A 261 11.86 10.68 -3.89
CA ARG A 261 10.68 10.82 -3.03
C ARG A 261 10.52 9.64 -2.09
N ILE A 262 10.68 8.39 -2.59
CA ILE A 262 10.61 7.20 -1.74
C ILE A 262 11.72 7.23 -0.67
N ILE A 263 12.95 7.53 -1.05
CA ILE A 263 14.09 7.59 -0.11
C ILE A 263 13.87 8.66 0.96
N VAL A 264 13.46 9.88 0.55
CA VAL A 264 13.16 10.99 1.46
C VAL A 264 12.03 10.63 2.40
N PHE A 265 10.98 9.98 1.89
CA PHE A 265 9.86 9.54 2.71
C PHE A 265 10.29 8.50 3.75
N LEU A 266 11.01 7.45 3.36
CA LEU A 266 11.50 6.43 4.30
C LEU A 266 12.48 7.00 5.33
N ALA A 267 13.28 7.99 4.94
CA ALA A 267 14.17 8.72 5.84
C ALA A 267 13.40 9.58 6.85
N LYS A 268 12.36 10.29 6.39
CA LYS A 268 11.56 11.19 7.22
C LYS A 268 10.61 10.45 8.15
N TYR A 269 10.03 9.33 7.73
CA TYR A 269 8.94 8.67 8.47
C TYR A 269 9.22 7.24 8.93
N HIS A 270 10.25 6.55 8.40
CA HIS A 270 10.43 5.10 8.60
C HIS A 270 11.85 4.65 8.98
N LEU A 271 12.62 5.50 9.68
CA LEU A 271 13.92 5.15 10.30
C LEU A 271 15.02 4.72 9.31
N LEU A 272 14.95 5.10 8.02
CA LEU A 272 15.97 4.73 7.04
C LEU A 272 17.39 5.19 7.45
N TYR A 273 17.52 6.37 8.09
CA TYR A 273 18.81 6.85 8.60
C TYR A 273 19.43 5.90 9.64
N ILE A 274 18.61 5.34 10.54
CA ILE A 274 19.07 4.37 11.54
C ILE A 274 19.52 3.08 10.84
N ALA A 275 18.74 2.60 9.86
CA ALA A 275 19.12 1.41 9.10
C ALA A 275 20.47 1.61 8.39
N ILE A 276 20.67 2.73 7.69
CA ILE A 276 21.94 3.06 7.01
C ILE A 276 23.09 3.12 8.01
N TYR A 277 22.91 3.81 9.14
CA TYR A 277 23.93 3.90 10.19
C TYR A 277 24.36 2.52 10.71
N LEU A 278 23.38 1.66 11.02
CA LEU A 278 23.64 0.30 11.48
C LEU A 278 24.34 -0.54 10.41
N LYS A 279 24.01 -0.38 9.11
CA LYS A 279 24.72 -1.04 8.01
C LYS A 279 26.18 -0.65 7.93
N ILE A 280 26.47 0.64 8.08
CA ILE A 280 27.85 1.15 8.06
C ILE A 280 28.65 0.52 9.21
N ILE A 281 28.10 0.47 10.43
CA ILE A 281 28.75 -0.19 11.56
C ILE A 281 29.00 -1.66 11.26
N ARG A 282 27.97 -2.41 10.83
CA ARG A 282 28.10 -3.84 10.53
C ARG A 282 29.14 -4.11 9.45
N TYR A 283 29.25 -3.25 8.44
CA TYR A 283 30.29 -3.34 7.43
C TYR A 283 31.69 -3.26 8.06
N PHE A 284 31.96 -2.28 8.91
CA PHE A 284 33.25 -2.20 9.62
C PHE A 284 33.49 -3.37 10.57
N GLN A 285 32.46 -3.84 11.28
CA GLN A 285 32.55 -5.00 12.17
C GLN A 285 32.88 -6.30 11.42
N SER A 286 32.43 -6.42 10.17
CA SER A 286 32.71 -7.60 9.34
C SER A 286 34.22 -7.78 9.04
N LYS A 287 35.02 -6.70 9.12
CA LYS A 287 36.48 -6.72 8.93
C LYS A 287 37.28 -7.05 10.19
N GLY A 288 36.66 -7.06 11.37
CA GLY A 288 37.35 -7.35 12.64
C GLY A 288 37.47 -8.83 12.94
N ASN A 289 38.43 -9.21 13.80
CA ASN A 289 38.56 -10.57 14.32
C ASN A 289 37.35 -10.93 15.20
N LYS A 290 36.71 -12.07 14.94
CA LYS A 290 35.52 -12.56 15.66
C LYS A 290 35.86 -13.80 16.47
N LYS A 291 35.32 -13.92 17.69
CA LYS A 291 35.37 -15.18 18.46
C LYS A 291 34.45 -16.23 17.83
N GLN A 292 34.90 -17.48 17.75
CA GLN A 292 34.25 -18.58 17.03
C GLN A 292 32.77 -18.83 17.43
N VAL A 293 32.43 -18.76 18.72
CA VAL A 293 31.05 -19.00 19.19
C VAL A 293 30.08 -17.87 18.79
N GLN A 294 30.56 -16.62 18.79
CA GLN A 294 29.77 -15.46 18.34
C GLN A 294 29.62 -15.46 16.82
N GLU A 295 30.60 -16.03 16.12
CA GLU A 295 30.64 -16.09 14.67
C GLU A 295 29.40 -16.77 14.08
N ASN A 296 28.93 -17.86 14.69
CA ASN A 296 27.76 -18.59 14.19
C ASN A 296 26.44 -17.80 14.33
N GLN A 297 26.25 -17.08 15.45
CA GLN A 297 25.03 -16.28 15.66
C GLN A 297 25.04 -15.01 14.79
N LEU A 298 26.19 -14.33 14.71
CA LEU A 298 26.37 -13.17 13.85
C LEU A 298 26.15 -13.52 12.37
N LYS A 299 26.63 -14.67 11.92
CA LYS A 299 26.38 -15.19 10.55
C LYS A 299 24.89 -15.31 10.24
N GLU A 300 24.06 -15.75 11.19
CA GLU A 300 22.61 -15.86 10.99
C GLU A 300 21.94 -14.49 10.91
N TYR A 301 22.40 -13.51 11.69
CA TYR A 301 21.97 -12.13 11.57
C TYR A 301 22.39 -11.51 10.25
N ASP A 302 23.64 -11.74 9.81
CA ASP A 302 24.18 -11.25 8.54
C ASP A 302 23.34 -11.78 7.37
N LYS A 303 23.04 -13.09 7.35
CA LYS A 303 22.22 -13.72 6.30
C LYS A 303 20.81 -13.14 6.21
N LEU A 304 20.10 -13.04 7.35
CA LEU A 304 18.74 -12.48 7.36
C LEU A 304 18.78 -11.00 6.95
N SER A 305 19.67 -10.24 7.56
CA SER A 305 19.84 -8.82 7.30
C SER A 305 20.16 -8.53 5.83
N PHE A 306 21.05 -9.32 5.23
CA PHE A 306 21.37 -9.22 3.81
C PHE A 306 20.16 -9.50 2.92
N LEU A 307 19.39 -10.58 3.18
CA LEU A 307 18.16 -10.88 2.45
C LEU A 307 17.16 -9.71 2.52
N LEU A 308 16.86 -9.22 3.73
CA LEU A 308 15.88 -8.15 3.91
C LEU A 308 16.34 -6.83 3.23
N THR A 309 17.64 -6.54 3.29
CA THR A 309 18.22 -5.34 2.65
C THR A 309 18.19 -5.44 1.14
N LEU A 310 18.48 -6.62 0.59
CA LEU A 310 18.37 -6.87 -0.84
C LEU A 310 16.93 -6.65 -1.32
N ILE A 311 15.93 -7.15 -0.58
CA ILE A 311 14.52 -6.93 -0.88
C ILE A 311 14.19 -5.44 -0.87
N LEU A 312 14.64 -4.71 0.15
CA LEU A 312 14.43 -3.26 0.23
C LEU A 312 15.04 -2.55 -0.98
N ILE A 313 16.31 -2.83 -1.30
CA ILE A 313 17.04 -2.18 -2.39
C ILE A 313 16.37 -2.46 -3.74
N VAL A 314 16.06 -3.71 -4.07
CA VAL A 314 15.42 -4.05 -5.34
C VAL A 314 14.07 -3.33 -5.47
N ASN A 315 13.24 -3.34 -4.41
CA ASN A 315 11.95 -2.66 -4.46
C ASN A 315 12.08 -1.13 -4.55
N LEU A 316 13.12 -0.53 -3.97
CA LEU A 316 13.42 0.90 -4.17
C LEU A 316 13.64 1.23 -5.65
N PHE A 317 14.20 0.32 -6.45
CA PHE A 317 14.38 0.52 -7.88
C PHE A 317 13.18 0.07 -8.73
N THR A 318 12.40 -0.91 -8.27
CA THR A 318 11.22 -1.43 -8.97
C THR A 318 10.01 -0.50 -8.86
N ILE A 319 9.69 0.01 -7.67
CA ILE A 319 8.45 0.78 -7.44
C ILE A 319 8.42 2.10 -8.24
N PRO A 320 9.51 2.89 -8.35
CA PRO A 320 9.51 4.09 -9.17
C PRO A 320 9.23 3.83 -10.65
N MET A 321 9.29 2.58 -11.14
CA MET A 321 8.90 2.23 -12.52
C MET A 321 7.39 2.32 -12.75
N THR A 322 6.58 2.51 -11.71
CA THR A 322 5.15 2.74 -11.87
C THR A 322 4.88 4.14 -12.45
N PRO A 323 3.86 4.31 -13.32
CA PRO A 323 3.58 5.60 -13.94
C PRO A 323 3.16 6.67 -12.92
N PHE A 324 2.58 6.24 -11.79
CA PHE A 324 2.19 7.08 -10.66
C PHE A 324 3.06 6.75 -9.45
N LEU A 325 3.27 7.72 -8.56
CA LEU A 325 3.88 7.43 -7.26
C LEU A 325 3.00 7.96 -6.13
N PHE A 326 2.50 7.02 -5.34
CA PHE A 326 1.76 7.23 -4.10
C PHE A 326 2.46 6.50 -2.96
N GLU A 327 2.31 6.98 -1.72
CA GLU A 327 2.97 6.38 -0.54
C GLU A 327 2.58 4.92 -0.34
N ARG A 328 1.31 4.64 -0.64
CA ARG A 328 0.72 3.32 -0.62
C ARG A 328 1.45 2.28 -1.47
N TYR A 329 2.19 2.69 -2.50
CA TYR A 329 2.93 1.76 -3.36
C TYR A 329 4.17 1.18 -2.69
N PHE A 330 4.68 1.79 -1.63
CA PHE A 330 5.89 1.34 -0.94
C PHE A 330 5.71 1.21 0.58
N VAL A 331 4.50 1.41 1.11
CA VAL A 331 4.20 1.24 2.53
C VAL A 331 4.49 -0.18 3.04
N PHE A 332 4.38 -1.20 2.18
CA PHE A 332 4.71 -2.58 2.55
C PHE A 332 6.20 -2.80 2.85
N LEU A 333 7.09 -1.88 2.45
CA LEU A 333 8.51 -1.91 2.78
C LEU A 333 8.80 -1.47 4.22
N GLN A 334 7.86 -0.85 4.91
CA GLN A 334 8.10 -0.36 6.26
C GLN A 334 8.27 -1.50 7.30
N PRO A 335 7.39 -2.52 7.37
CA PRO A 335 7.64 -3.69 8.22
C PRO A 335 9.02 -4.31 7.97
N LEU A 336 9.44 -4.37 6.70
CA LEU A 336 10.74 -4.85 6.29
C LEU A 336 11.89 -4.00 6.82
N LEU A 337 11.81 -2.67 6.67
CA LEU A 337 12.81 -1.73 7.17
C LEU A 337 12.95 -1.79 8.70
N SER A 338 11.84 -1.94 9.40
CA SER A 338 11.83 -2.11 10.86
C SER A 338 12.52 -3.40 11.30
N MET A 339 12.32 -4.49 10.56
CA MET A 339 13.06 -5.75 10.80
C MET A 339 14.56 -5.57 10.57
N ILE A 340 14.97 -4.85 9.52
CA ILE A 340 16.39 -4.56 9.25
C ILE A 340 17.00 -3.83 10.44
N VAL A 341 16.35 -2.78 10.93
CA VAL A 341 16.80 -2.01 12.10
C VAL A 341 16.96 -2.92 13.33
N VAL A 342 15.95 -3.74 13.65
CA VAL A 342 16.00 -4.62 14.82
C VAL A 342 17.11 -5.67 14.67
N VAL A 343 17.18 -6.38 13.54
CA VAL A 343 18.20 -7.42 13.32
C VAL A 343 19.62 -6.83 13.35
N ASP A 344 19.81 -5.66 12.76
CA ASP A 344 21.12 -5.01 12.72
C ASP A 344 21.53 -4.45 14.08
N LEU A 345 20.59 -3.89 14.84
CA LEU A 345 20.83 -3.42 16.21
C LEU A 345 21.35 -4.56 17.10
N PHE A 346 20.70 -5.71 17.07
CA PHE A 346 21.15 -6.88 17.83
C PHE A 346 22.47 -7.44 17.29
N GLY A 347 22.70 -7.39 15.98
CA GLY A 347 23.99 -7.76 15.38
C GLY A 347 25.14 -6.89 15.91
N VAL A 348 24.94 -5.58 15.96
CA VAL A 348 25.90 -4.62 16.50
C VAL A 348 26.13 -4.86 18.00
N TYR A 349 25.06 -5.09 18.77
CA TYR A 349 25.13 -5.39 20.20
C TYR A 349 25.98 -6.64 20.50
N GLU A 350 25.69 -7.77 19.82
CA GLU A 350 26.45 -9.01 20.06
C GLU A 350 27.92 -8.88 19.67
N PHE A 351 28.23 -8.14 18.61
CA PHE A 351 29.62 -7.93 18.19
C PHE A 351 30.42 -7.14 19.22
N ILE A 352 29.89 -6.01 19.70
CA ILE A 352 30.59 -5.13 20.65
C ILE A 352 30.80 -5.85 21.98
N LYS A 353 29.72 -6.43 22.54
CA LYS A 353 29.79 -7.18 23.80
C LYS A 353 30.71 -8.40 23.70
N GLY A 354 30.82 -8.96 22.50
CA GLY A 354 31.59 -10.15 22.27
C GLY A 354 33.11 -9.95 22.25
N ASN A 355 33.54 -8.81 21.73
CA ASN A 355 34.95 -8.44 21.59
C ASN A 355 35.50 -7.73 22.84
N ASN A 356 34.69 -6.95 23.56
CA ASN A 356 35.14 -6.16 24.69
C ASN A 356 34.43 -6.59 25.97
N GLN A 357 35.09 -7.42 26.78
CA GLN A 357 34.68 -7.68 28.17
C GLN A 357 35.13 -6.57 29.13
N SER A 358 35.83 -5.55 28.64
CA SER A 358 36.31 -4.40 29.39
C SER A 358 35.32 -3.23 29.36
N ASP A 359 35.46 -2.30 30.31
CA ASP A 359 34.66 -1.06 30.40
C ASP A 359 34.65 -0.24 29.09
N GLN A 360 35.71 -0.34 28.28
CA GLN A 360 35.77 0.28 26.95
C GLN A 360 34.67 -0.20 26.01
N GLY A 361 34.28 -1.48 26.08
CA GLY A 361 33.18 -2.03 25.29
C GLY A 361 31.83 -1.41 25.64
N ASN A 362 31.59 -1.20 26.94
CA ASN A 362 30.36 -0.58 27.42
C ASN A 362 30.26 0.89 26.97
N ASN A 363 31.37 1.62 26.97
CA ASN A 363 31.40 3.01 26.48
C ASN A 363 31.11 3.10 24.98
N VAL A 364 31.72 2.25 24.15
CA VAL A 364 31.45 2.21 22.71
C VAL A 364 29.99 1.88 22.42
N LEU A 365 29.44 0.91 23.15
CA LEU A 365 28.04 0.52 23.04
C LEU A 365 27.12 1.69 23.42
N ALA A 366 27.38 2.38 24.53
CA ALA A 366 26.62 3.55 24.96
C ALA A 366 26.63 4.68 23.90
N ILE A 367 27.78 4.96 23.29
CA ILE A 367 27.90 5.96 22.20
C ILE A 367 27.00 5.58 21.01
N HIS A 368 27.03 4.32 20.57
CA HIS A 368 26.18 3.87 19.47
C HIS A 368 24.69 3.96 19.80
N PHE A 369 24.29 3.56 21.02
CA PHE A 369 22.90 3.70 21.47
C PHE A 369 22.47 5.16 21.55
N TYR A 370 23.34 6.06 22.00
CA TYR A 370 23.07 7.49 22.01
C TYR A 370 22.85 8.04 20.59
N ILE A 371 23.69 7.67 19.62
CA ILE A 371 23.51 8.09 18.22
C ILE A 371 22.21 7.54 17.64
N ILE A 372 21.88 6.27 17.89
CA ILE A 372 20.63 5.65 17.43
C ILE A 372 19.42 6.35 18.05
N PHE A 373 19.49 6.69 19.34
CA PHE A 373 18.45 7.44 20.03
C PHE A 373 18.27 8.84 19.43
N LEU A 374 19.35 9.58 19.18
CA LEU A 374 19.28 10.88 18.51
C LEU A 374 18.67 10.79 17.11
N LEU A 375 19.08 9.82 16.31
CA LEU A 375 18.49 9.59 14.98
C LEU A 375 17.00 9.24 15.06
N PHE A 376 16.60 8.45 16.06
CA PHE A 376 15.18 8.16 16.32
C PHE A 376 14.40 9.43 16.67
N ILE A 377 14.91 10.25 17.59
CA ILE A 377 14.28 11.52 17.96
C ILE A 377 14.15 12.45 16.75
N LEU A 378 15.18 12.57 15.91
CA LEU A 378 15.11 13.37 14.69
C LEU A 378 13.99 12.89 13.73
N THR A 379 13.84 11.59 13.53
CA THR A 379 12.71 11.03 12.75
C THR A 379 11.36 11.30 13.41
N GLN A 380 11.27 11.20 14.75
CA GLN A 380 10.00 11.43 15.44
C GLN A 380 9.59 12.90 15.48
N ILE A 381 10.53 13.85 15.53
CA ILE A 381 10.23 15.29 15.44
C ILE A 381 9.46 15.58 14.14
N THR A 382 9.90 15.00 13.01
CA THR A 382 9.22 15.18 11.72
C THR A 382 7.86 14.47 11.64
N ASN A 383 7.57 13.55 12.55
CA ASN A 383 6.33 12.77 12.59
C ASN A 383 5.41 13.16 13.76
N PHE A 384 5.83 14.12 14.60
CA PHE A 384 5.11 14.47 15.82
C PHE A 384 3.70 14.98 15.56
N ASP A 385 3.52 15.82 14.54
CA ASP A 385 2.21 16.35 14.15
C ASP A 385 1.28 15.23 13.66
N ASN A 386 1.82 14.24 12.94
CA ASN A 386 1.07 13.08 12.50
C ASN A 386 0.65 12.19 13.66
N LEU A 387 1.55 11.96 14.63
CA LEU A 387 1.24 11.19 15.82
C LEU A 387 0.15 11.88 16.66
N LYS A 388 0.29 13.19 16.91
CA LYS A 388 -0.69 13.99 17.63
C LYS A 388 -2.04 14.00 16.91
N GLY A 389 -2.01 14.18 15.59
CA GLY A 389 -3.20 14.13 14.74
C GLY A 389 -3.90 12.77 14.82
N HIS A 390 -3.14 11.68 14.73
CA HIS A 390 -3.72 10.35 14.79
C HIS A 390 -4.33 10.03 16.17
N ILE A 391 -3.68 10.44 17.27
CA ILE A 391 -4.26 10.31 18.62
C ILE A 391 -5.60 11.07 18.71
N TYR A 392 -5.68 12.25 18.10
CA TYR A 392 -6.93 12.99 18.01
C TYR A 392 -7.99 12.22 17.21
N GLU A 393 -7.64 11.69 16.04
CA GLU A 393 -8.52 10.89 15.17
C GLU A 393 -9.07 9.63 15.88
N LEU A 394 -8.28 8.98 16.75
CA LEU A 394 -8.73 7.83 17.54
C LEU A 394 -9.80 8.17 18.58
N THR A 395 -9.93 9.43 18.95
CA THR A 395 -10.83 9.91 20.02
C THR A 395 -11.94 10.81 19.51
N HIS A 396 -11.88 11.25 18.26
CA HIS A 396 -12.83 12.18 17.66
C HIS A 396 -13.35 11.64 16.33
N LYS A 397 -14.65 11.75 16.13
CA LYS A 397 -15.26 11.40 14.85
C LYS A 397 -14.74 12.35 13.76
N TYR A 398 -14.19 11.78 12.70
CA TYR A 398 -13.93 12.50 11.46
C TYR A 398 -15.17 12.41 10.56
N GLU A 399 -15.55 13.54 9.97
CA GLU A 399 -16.55 13.63 8.91
C GLU A 399 -15.92 14.37 7.73
N GLY A 400 -15.92 13.75 6.55
CA GLY A 400 -15.45 14.42 5.34
C GLY A 400 -16.59 14.94 4.47
N PRO A 401 -16.25 15.54 3.32
CA PRO A 401 -17.21 16.17 2.42
C PRO A 401 -18.28 15.21 1.92
N MET A 402 -17.89 13.99 1.53
CA MET A 402 -18.84 12.96 1.07
C MET A 402 -19.71 12.40 2.18
N ASP A 403 -19.25 12.40 3.43
CA ASP A 403 -20.11 11.98 4.55
C ASP A 403 -21.30 12.95 4.65
N LYS A 404 -21.04 14.27 4.63
CA LYS A 404 -22.10 15.29 4.68
C LYS A 404 -23.05 15.21 3.48
N VAL A 405 -22.52 15.03 2.27
CA VAL A 405 -23.34 14.86 1.05
C VAL A 405 -24.25 13.64 1.15
N ILE A 406 -23.69 12.48 1.50
CA ILE A 406 -24.44 11.22 1.58
C ILE A 406 -25.54 11.32 2.65
N PHE A 407 -25.25 11.91 3.81
CA PHE A 407 -26.26 12.12 4.84
C PHE A 407 -27.37 13.08 4.39
N TYR A 408 -27.01 14.21 3.79
CA TYR A 408 -27.98 15.17 3.28
C TYR A 408 -28.93 14.51 2.25
N ILE A 409 -28.38 13.74 1.30
CA ILE A 409 -29.18 13.09 0.26
C ILE A 409 -30.10 12.03 0.86
N LYS A 410 -29.59 11.20 1.78
CA LYS A 410 -30.40 10.15 2.42
C LYS A 410 -31.53 10.72 3.29
N ASP A 411 -31.29 11.85 3.95
CA ASP A 411 -32.30 12.53 4.76
C ASP A 411 -33.39 13.15 3.88
N LYS A 412 -32.99 13.81 2.77
CA LYS A 412 -33.92 14.49 1.86
C LYS A 412 -34.70 13.55 0.94
N TYR A 413 -34.10 12.43 0.51
CA TYR A 413 -34.68 11.52 -0.48
C TYR A 413 -34.93 10.13 0.14
N PRO A 414 -36.20 9.70 0.30
CA PRO A 414 -36.53 8.36 0.80
C PRO A 414 -36.00 7.22 -0.08
N HIS A 415 -35.87 7.48 -1.38
CA HIS A 415 -35.39 6.54 -2.40
C HIS A 415 -34.19 7.13 -3.15
N PRO A 416 -33.01 7.25 -2.50
CA PRO A 416 -31.83 7.84 -3.13
C PRO A 416 -31.36 7.02 -4.34
N GLU A 417 -31.72 5.75 -4.44
CA GLU A 417 -31.47 4.94 -5.62
C GLU A 417 -32.19 5.47 -6.87
N ASN A 418 -33.29 6.21 -6.74
CA ASN A 418 -34.08 6.65 -7.90
C ASN A 418 -33.64 8.00 -8.47
N ILE A 419 -32.69 8.68 -7.82
CA ILE A 419 -32.20 9.97 -8.29
C ILE A 419 -30.92 9.83 -9.12
N SER A 420 -30.70 10.84 -9.94
CA SER A 420 -29.50 11.08 -10.72
C SER A 420 -28.66 12.18 -10.09
N ILE A 421 -27.37 11.90 -9.89
CA ILE A 421 -26.43 12.82 -9.26
C ILE A 421 -25.29 13.09 -10.24
N PHE A 422 -25.01 14.36 -10.51
CA PHE A 422 -23.79 14.73 -11.21
C PHE A 422 -22.70 15.13 -10.22
N THR A 423 -21.49 14.61 -10.42
CA THR A 423 -20.28 15.11 -9.77
C THR A 423 -19.04 14.78 -10.60
N PRO A 424 -18.06 15.70 -10.72
CA PRO A 424 -16.86 15.43 -11.52
C PRO A 424 -15.92 14.39 -10.87
N ILE A 425 -16.09 14.08 -9.59
CA ILE A 425 -15.22 13.17 -8.80
C ILE A 425 -16.04 12.45 -7.73
N GLU A 426 -15.43 11.54 -6.97
CA GLU A 426 -16.07 10.86 -5.82
C GLU A 426 -17.38 10.14 -6.19
N GLN A 427 -17.45 9.65 -7.42
CA GLN A 427 -18.62 8.97 -7.96
C GLN A 427 -18.80 7.60 -7.29
N THR A 428 -17.70 6.91 -6.98
CA THR A 428 -17.72 5.58 -6.40
C THR A 428 -18.37 5.56 -5.03
N GLU A 429 -18.13 6.58 -4.20
CA GLU A 429 -18.77 6.73 -2.90
C GLU A 429 -20.29 6.85 -3.06
N LEU A 430 -20.75 7.75 -3.93
CA LEU A 430 -22.18 7.99 -4.16
C LEU A 430 -22.86 6.73 -4.73
N ILE A 431 -22.27 6.08 -5.73
CA ILE A 431 -22.78 4.81 -6.27
C ILE A 431 -22.84 3.74 -5.18
N TYR A 432 -21.77 3.60 -4.39
CA TYR A 432 -21.66 2.53 -3.41
C TYR A 432 -22.66 2.67 -2.26
N TYR A 433 -22.81 3.88 -1.70
CA TYR A 433 -23.64 4.12 -0.52
C TYR A 433 -25.10 4.43 -0.85
N LEU A 434 -25.36 5.17 -1.92
CA LEU A 434 -26.72 5.60 -2.27
C LEU A 434 -27.35 4.72 -3.35
N ASN A 435 -26.56 3.93 -4.08
CA ASN A 435 -27.01 3.17 -5.24
C ASN A 435 -27.69 4.07 -6.30
N SER A 436 -27.40 5.38 -6.32
CA SER A 436 -27.95 6.35 -7.28
C SER A 436 -27.35 6.16 -8.67
N LYS A 437 -27.97 6.77 -9.69
CA LYS A 437 -27.33 6.93 -11.00
C LYS A 437 -26.36 8.10 -10.89
N VAL A 438 -25.07 7.89 -11.11
CA VAL A 438 -24.07 8.96 -11.04
C VAL A 438 -23.55 9.30 -12.43
N LEU A 439 -23.51 10.59 -12.75
CA LEU A 439 -23.12 11.15 -14.03
C LEU A 439 -21.73 11.79 -13.92
N CYS A 440 -20.90 11.62 -14.96
CA CYS A 440 -19.54 12.15 -15.05
C CYS A 440 -19.41 13.30 -16.05
N ASP A 441 -18.30 14.05 -15.99
CA ASP A 441 -18.09 15.29 -16.75
C ASP A 441 -18.18 15.11 -18.27
N ASP A 442 -17.61 14.02 -18.80
CA ASP A 442 -17.70 13.69 -20.22
C ASP A 442 -19.13 13.36 -20.66
N SER A 443 -19.98 12.96 -19.72
CA SER A 443 -21.36 12.56 -19.98
C SER A 443 -22.36 13.71 -19.91
N ILE A 444 -21.98 14.90 -19.37
CA ILE A 444 -22.90 16.04 -19.26
C ILE A 444 -23.51 16.43 -20.61
N ASN A 445 -22.71 16.37 -21.69
CA ASN A 445 -23.17 16.70 -23.03
C ASN A 445 -24.05 15.61 -23.67
N CYS A 446 -24.15 14.43 -23.04
CA CYS A 446 -24.86 13.28 -23.56
C CYS A 446 -26.29 13.16 -23.02
N TYR A 447 -26.67 13.94 -22.00
CA TYR A 447 -28.00 13.84 -21.39
C TYR A 447 -28.92 14.98 -21.83
N LYS A 448 -30.14 14.59 -22.20
CA LYS A 448 -31.23 15.52 -22.50
C LYS A 448 -31.89 16.08 -21.25
N ASP A 449 -31.83 15.34 -20.15
CA ASP A 449 -32.48 15.69 -18.88
C ASP A 449 -31.43 16.09 -17.84
N PRO A 450 -31.62 17.22 -17.14
CA PRO A 450 -30.72 17.65 -16.08
C PRO A 450 -30.83 16.73 -14.84
N PRO A 451 -29.72 16.45 -14.15
CA PRO A 451 -29.71 15.58 -12.97
C PRO A 451 -30.57 16.14 -11.83
N ASP A 452 -30.94 15.30 -10.88
CA ASP A 452 -31.71 15.74 -9.71
C ASP A 452 -30.82 16.53 -8.72
N ILE A 453 -29.55 16.14 -8.63
CA ILE A 453 -28.56 16.78 -7.78
C ILE A 453 -27.29 17.04 -8.60
N PHE A 454 -26.74 18.23 -8.44
CA PHE A 454 -25.51 18.65 -9.09
C PHE A 454 -24.50 19.12 -8.05
N ILE A 455 -23.37 18.42 -7.95
CA ILE A 455 -22.31 18.64 -6.94
C ILE A 455 -21.02 19.08 -7.65
N PRO A 456 -20.85 20.39 -7.88
CA PRO A 456 -19.63 20.91 -8.46
C PRO A 456 -18.50 20.97 -7.44
N ARG A 457 -17.26 21.06 -7.93
CA ARG A 457 -16.05 21.11 -7.10
C ARG A 457 -15.24 22.35 -7.43
N ASN A 458 -15.18 23.29 -6.49
CA ASN A 458 -14.57 24.61 -6.66
C ASN A 458 -13.12 24.53 -7.16
N TYR A 459 -12.37 23.53 -6.70
CA TYR A 459 -10.94 23.42 -6.98
C TYR A 459 -10.63 22.82 -8.36
N LEU A 460 -11.58 22.17 -9.03
CA LEU A 460 -11.40 21.58 -10.38
C LEU A 460 -11.92 22.48 -11.49
N SER A 461 -12.87 23.34 -11.17
CA SER A 461 -13.61 24.06 -12.17
C SER A 461 -12.78 25.22 -12.74
N SER A 462 -12.21 24.97 -13.92
CA SER A 462 -11.75 26.06 -14.79
C SER A 462 -12.92 27.01 -15.06
N LYS A 463 -12.63 28.27 -15.42
CA LYS A 463 -13.67 29.24 -15.76
C LYS A 463 -14.64 28.73 -16.82
N ASP A 464 -14.15 27.91 -17.76
CA ASP A 464 -14.97 27.36 -18.84
C ASP A 464 -15.84 26.18 -18.38
N LEU A 465 -15.36 25.37 -17.44
CA LEU A 465 -16.17 24.32 -16.81
C LEU A 465 -17.33 24.93 -16.03
N TRP A 466 -17.05 25.98 -15.25
CA TRP A 466 -18.09 26.73 -14.55
C TRP A 466 -19.15 27.32 -15.48
N LYS A 467 -18.76 27.89 -16.62
CA LYS A 467 -19.73 28.41 -17.61
C LYS A 467 -20.68 27.33 -18.11
N ARG A 468 -20.16 26.12 -18.35
CA ARG A 468 -21.02 24.98 -18.75
C ARG A 468 -22.00 24.64 -17.65
N TYR A 469 -21.52 24.53 -16.41
CA TYR A 469 -22.35 24.21 -15.26
C TYR A 469 -23.43 25.27 -15.02
N ASP A 470 -23.08 26.55 -15.14
CA ASP A 470 -23.99 27.67 -14.91
C ASP A 470 -25.19 27.66 -15.86
N ASN A 471 -24.99 27.29 -17.13
CA ASN A 471 -26.09 27.14 -18.09
C ASN A 471 -27.08 26.05 -17.65
N TYR A 472 -26.58 24.85 -17.29
CA TYR A 472 -27.43 23.76 -16.80
C TYR A 472 -28.14 24.12 -15.49
N ILE A 473 -27.43 24.78 -14.57
CA ILE A 473 -27.99 25.16 -13.27
C ILE A 473 -29.14 26.17 -13.46
N LYS A 474 -29.01 27.12 -14.40
CA LYS A 474 -30.06 28.10 -14.70
C LYS A 474 -31.27 27.49 -15.40
N GLU A 475 -31.06 26.58 -16.34
CA GLU A 475 -32.14 25.96 -17.11
C GLU A 475 -33.06 25.07 -16.26
N ALA A 476 -32.51 24.36 -15.28
CA ALA A 476 -33.24 23.32 -14.54
C ALA A 476 -33.80 23.75 -13.18
N ARG A 477 -33.72 25.04 -12.81
CA ARG A 477 -34.24 25.62 -11.56
C ARG A 477 -33.75 24.86 -10.30
N TYR A 478 -32.45 24.91 -10.04
CA TYR A 478 -31.91 24.33 -8.82
C TYR A 478 -31.92 25.31 -7.65
N SER A 479 -32.21 24.78 -6.46
CA SER A 479 -31.94 25.41 -5.17
C SER A 479 -30.50 25.13 -4.73
N LYS A 480 -29.74 26.18 -4.36
CA LYS A 480 -28.38 26.03 -3.82
C LYS A 480 -28.44 25.67 -2.34
N ILE A 481 -27.76 24.61 -1.97
CA ILE A 481 -27.62 24.12 -0.60
C ILE A 481 -26.15 24.16 -0.24
N THR A 482 -25.83 24.83 0.86
CA THR A 482 -24.45 24.95 1.35
C THR A 482 -24.28 24.06 2.58
N LEU A 483 -23.21 23.27 2.59
CA LEU A 483 -22.84 22.41 3.71
C LEU A 483 -21.74 23.08 4.54
N ASP A 484 -21.74 22.86 5.86
CA ASP A 484 -20.79 23.39 6.83
C ASP A 484 -19.41 22.69 6.79
N ILE A 485 -18.99 22.23 5.61
CA ILE A 485 -17.77 21.47 5.39
C ILE A 485 -16.99 22.08 4.25
N ARG A 486 -15.65 22.11 4.38
CA ARG A 486 -14.77 22.52 3.30
C ARG A 486 -14.96 21.62 2.09
N ASP A 487 -14.95 22.22 0.91
CA ASP A 487 -14.85 21.52 -0.37
C ASP A 487 -13.44 20.91 -0.55
N TYR A 488 -13.16 19.85 0.22
CA TYR A 488 -11.90 19.12 0.18
C TYR A 488 -11.97 17.96 -0.83
N PRO A 489 -10.98 17.79 -1.73
CA PRO A 489 -11.05 16.87 -2.88
C PRO A 489 -11.39 15.40 -2.65
N VAL A 490 -11.26 14.91 -1.41
CA VAL A 490 -11.30 13.49 -1.07
C VAL A 490 -11.82 13.27 0.35
N ASN A 491 -12.54 12.17 0.56
CA ASN A 491 -13.01 11.78 1.89
C ASN A 491 -11.95 11.05 2.74
N ASN A 492 -10.95 11.76 3.25
CA ASN A 492 -9.84 11.26 4.09
C ASN A 492 -8.92 10.23 3.42
N ILE A 493 -7.68 10.63 3.10
CA ILE A 493 -6.67 9.81 2.42
C ILE A 493 -5.45 9.55 3.32
N PRO A 494 -4.72 8.45 3.18
CA PRO A 494 -3.60 8.08 4.07
C PRO A 494 -2.25 8.70 3.66
N GLU A 495 -2.24 9.72 2.81
CA GLU A 495 -1.02 10.29 2.21
C GLU A 495 -0.48 11.47 3.04
N PHE A 496 0.84 11.59 3.22
CA PHE A 496 1.47 12.66 4.01
C PHE A 496 2.26 13.70 3.21
N SER A 497 2.81 13.30 2.07
CA SER A 497 3.83 14.04 1.31
C SER A 497 3.32 14.55 -0.03
N LEU A 498 2.13 14.13 -0.44
CA LEU A 498 1.47 14.64 -1.65
C LEU A 498 0.77 15.98 -1.39
N THR A 499 0.31 16.60 -2.48
CA THR A 499 -0.45 17.86 -2.44
C THR A 499 -1.72 17.72 -1.62
N LEU A 500 -2.41 16.60 -1.78
CA LEU A 500 -3.48 16.19 -0.88
C LEU A 500 -2.86 15.45 0.29
N ARG A 501 -3.22 15.84 1.50
CA ARG A 501 -2.72 15.23 2.72
C ARG A 501 -3.85 14.64 3.54
N HIS A 502 -3.48 13.68 4.38
CA HIS A 502 -4.34 13.17 5.42
C HIS A 502 -4.83 14.30 6.33
N LEU A 503 -6.14 14.32 6.59
CA LEU A 503 -6.76 15.26 7.51
C LEU A 503 -7.19 14.50 8.76
N TYR A 504 -6.54 14.79 9.88
CA TYR A 504 -6.88 14.16 11.17
C TYR A 504 -8.15 14.76 11.81
N LYS A 505 -8.65 15.88 11.30
CA LYS A 505 -9.80 16.60 11.81
C LYS A 505 -10.79 16.88 10.70
N THR A 506 -12.07 16.82 11.03
CA THR A 506 -13.16 17.29 10.16
C THR A 506 -12.88 18.72 9.70
N PRO A 507 -12.77 18.98 8.39
CA PRO A 507 -12.46 20.30 7.87
C PRO A 507 -13.73 21.16 7.81
N PHE A 508 -14.32 21.49 8.96
CA PHE A 508 -15.43 22.43 9.04
C PHE A 508 -15.02 23.78 8.41
N GLU A 509 -15.95 24.40 7.70
CA GLU A 509 -15.71 25.65 6.98
C GLU A 509 -16.89 26.59 7.16
N SER A 510 -16.61 27.85 7.45
CA SER A 510 -17.62 28.90 7.63
C SER A 510 -17.63 29.90 6.49
N ASP A 511 -16.54 30.00 5.72
CA ASP A 511 -16.48 30.88 4.55
C ASP A 511 -17.23 30.24 3.36
N PRO A 512 -18.31 30.87 2.86
CA PRO A 512 -19.11 30.33 1.76
C PRO A 512 -18.34 30.05 0.47
N ASN A 513 -17.17 30.67 0.28
CA ASN A 513 -16.33 30.46 -0.91
C ASN A 513 -15.57 29.13 -0.87
N TYR A 514 -15.35 28.59 0.33
CA TYR A 514 -14.61 27.35 0.54
C TYR A 514 -15.52 26.19 0.99
N GLN A 515 -16.78 26.47 1.29
CA GLN A 515 -17.78 25.45 1.62
C GLN A 515 -18.16 24.60 0.40
N LEU A 516 -18.48 23.34 0.66
CA LEU A 516 -19.10 22.46 -0.30
C LEU A 516 -20.56 22.85 -0.49
N TYR A 517 -21.04 22.87 -1.73
CA TYR A 517 -22.44 23.11 -2.04
C TYR A 517 -22.98 22.10 -3.05
N LEU A 518 -24.29 21.92 -2.99
CA LEU A 518 -25.07 21.12 -3.90
C LEU A 518 -26.13 22.03 -4.54
N TYR A 519 -26.43 21.77 -5.80
CA TYR A 519 -27.60 22.32 -6.45
C TYR A 519 -28.64 21.20 -6.52
N VAL A 520 -29.81 21.42 -5.93
CA VAL A 520 -30.87 20.44 -5.81
C VAL A 520 -32.10 20.90 -6.56
N LYS A 521 -32.56 20.09 -7.52
CA LYS A 521 -33.67 20.43 -8.41
C LYS A 521 -34.95 20.61 -7.58
N GLU A 522 -35.69 21.67 -7.86
CA GLU A 522 -36.95 22.02 -7.17
C GLU A 522 -38.10 21.06 -7.47
#